data_AF-A0A7G9YVP5-F1
#
_entry.id   AF-A0A7G9YVP5-F1
#
_cell.length_a   1.000
_cell.length_b   1.000
_cell.length_c   1.000
_cell.angle_alpha   90.00
_cell.angle_beta   90.00
_cell.angle_gamma   90.00
#
_symmetry.space_group_name_H-M   'P 1'
#
loop_
_entity.id
_entity.type
_entity.pdbx_description
1 polymer ?
#
loop_
_entity_poly.entity_id
_entity_poly.type
_entity_poly.pdbx_seq_one_letter_code
_entity_poly.pdbx_strand_id
1 'polypeptide(L)'
;MFQVLRKVDYDSLFDKELASWLDNQFQTKIAEQQQEQIKDKIEGLKFLDETAKMQKWGMELKKHAPKSLEESLFYICKSSTTYPYQNYVSRTSLSYTWPLFFEKFPLGQIWLPKISKRWWDEIWRGEKQIAQKTGYNAKHPEGFHPQEASGLQAENFPLTALNTLACGIYPLILCDYIHTSADIVFIYIPDRAFKHSQMIEGRTLFQEILWKIHHVFDDQWTFDGSRGPKTGANINFMNPIKQLGYFDGFLSQVSNRMSDIIAISDPFIREQLGMTINRAICDAQLCVTCELPYISKVFFFSCLDKLANLMVLLNMEANEIEAWKRLADEQFLNKEVLTTLKDIPGNAGEYLRWIIKHALEEMKFDDLSPQDLRDIRNSHHGYKLRPKTFERLMEKTGEINNDITLIVTPLILFFLSKKWKIK
;
A
#
# COMPACT_ATOMS: atom_id res chain seq x y z
N MET A 1 -9.06 15.12 4.33
CA MET A 1 -7.60 15.15 4.07
C MET A 1 -7.22 14.41 2.81
N PHE A 2 -7.88 13.29 2.51
CA PHE A 2 -7.79 12.58 1.23
C PHE A 2 -9.22 12.28 0.75
N GLN A 3 -9.65 12.89 -0.34
CA GLN A 3 -11.07 12.85 -0.74
C GLN A 3 -11.20 12.51 -2.22
N VAL A 4 -12.05 11.54 -2.54
CA VAL A 4 -12.46 11.23 -3.92
C VAL A 4 -13.24 12.42 -4.47
N LEU A 5 -12.66 13.13 -5.45
CA LEU A 5 -13.30 14.29 -6.06
C LEU A 5 -14.15 13.92 -7.27
N ARG A 6 -13.71 12.89 -8.01
CA ARG A 6 -14.39 12.36 -9.19
C ARG A 6 -14.18 10.84 -9.27
N LYS A 7 -15.17 10.17 -9.86
CA LYS A 7 -15.10 8.77 -10.30
C LYS A 7 -15.38 8.81 -11.80
N VAL A 8 -14.50 8.18 -12.58
CA VAL A 8 -14.50 8.23 -14.04
C VAL A 8 -14.80 6.83 -14.54
N ASP A 9 -15.81 6.73 -15.39
CA ASP A 9 -16.13 5.56 -16.21
C ASP A 9 -15.87 5.88 -17.69
N TYR A 10 -16.22 4.94 -18.57
CA TYR A 10 -16.02 5.12 -20.01
C TYR A 10 -16.77 6.34 -20.56
N ASP A 11 -18.01 6.55 -20.14
CA ASP A 11 -18.85 7.65 -20.63
C ASP A 11 -18.30 9.01 -20.19
N SER A 12 -17.67 9.05 -19.01
CA SER A 12 -17.00 10.23 -18.47
C SER A 12 -15.87 10.75 -19.36
N LEU A 13 -15.28 9.93 -20.25
CA LEU A 13 -14.22 10.38 -21.17
C LEU A 13 -14.65 11.50 -22.11
N PHE A 14 -15.96 11.58 -22.40
CA PHE A 14 -16.53 12.55 -23.32
C PHE A 14 -17.14 13.77 -22.59
N ASP A 15 -17.02 13.80 -21.25
CA ASP A 15 -17.53 14.89 -20.43
C ASP A 15 -16.61 16.12 -20.50
N LYS A 16 -17.17 17.22 -21.00
CA LYS A 16 -16.48 18.52 -21.08
C LYS A 16 -16.25 19.14 -19.70
N GLU A 17 -17.11 18.86 -18.71
CA GLU A 17 -16.93 19.36 -17.35
C GLU A 17 -15.73 18.68 -16.68
N LEU A 18 -15.59 17.35 -16.83
CA LEU A 18 -14.40 16.63 -16.38
C LEU A 18 -13.12 17.18 -17.01
N ALA A 19 -13.11 17.36 -18.34
CA ALA A 19 -11.96 17.90 -19.06
C ALA A 19 -11.59 19.31 -18.55
N SER A 20 -12.58 20.21 -18.43
CA SER A 20 -12.35 21.56 -17.91
C SER A 20 -11.89 21.56 -16.45
N TRP A 21 -12.41 20.65 -15.62
CA TRP A 21 -11.99 20.53 -14.23
C TRP A 21 -10.53 20.08 -14.15
N LEU A 22 -10.15 19.07 -14.93
CA LEU A 22 -8.78 18.57 -15.03
C LEU A 22 -7.80 19.64 -15.49
N ASP A 23 -8.13 20.41 -16.53
CA ASP A 23 -7.31 21.54 -17.01
C ASP A 23 -7.05 22.58 -15.90
N ASN A 24 -8.06 22.84 -15.06
CA ASN A 24 -7.92 23.74 -13.92
C ASN A 24 -7.00 23.15 -12.83
N GLN A 25 -7.11 21.85 -12.53
CA GLN A 25 -6.28 21.20 -11.51
C GLN A 25 -4.80 21.14 -11.93
N PHE A 26 -4.54 20.85 -13.21
CA PHE A 26 -3.19 20.75 -13.76
C PHE A 26 -2.66 22.08 -14.32
N GLN A 27 -3.43 23.17 -14.19
CA GLN A 27 -3.06 24.52 -14.60
C GLN A 27 -2.66 24.62 -16.09
N THR A 28 -3.34 23.86 -16.96
CA THR A 28 -2.95 23.74 -18.37
C THR A 28 -3.00 25.07 -19.10
N LYS A 29 -4.00 25.92 -18.80
CA LYS A 29 -4.09 27.28 -19.37
C LYS A 29 -2.92 28.18 -19.00
N ILE A 30 -2.35 28.02 -17.80
CA ILE A 30 -1.16 28.78 -17.39
C ILE A 30 0.04 28.33 -18.22
N ALA A 31 0.18 27.01 -18.44
CA ALA A 31 1.24 26.48 -19.29
C ALA A 31 1.12 26.95 -20.75
N GLU A 32 -0.10 26.99 -21.30
CA GLU A 32 -0.37 27.52 -22.65
C GLU A 32 0.03 29.00 -22.76
N GLN A 33 -0.39 29.84 -21.82
CA GLN A 33 -0.03 31.26 -21.78
C GLN A 33 1.49 31.49 -21.68
N GLN A 34 2.18 30.68 -20.85
CA GLN A 34 3.64 30.75 -20.73
C GLN A 34 4.33 30.37 -22.06
N GLN A 35 3.82 29.36 -22.76
CA GLN A 35 4.34 28.97 -24.07
C GLN A 35 4.13 30.08 -25.11
N GLU A 36 2.97 30.73 -25.13
CA GLU A 36 2.70 31.87 -26.02
C GLU A 36 3.64 33.07 -25.74
N GLN A 37 3.87 33.40 -24.47
CA GLN A 37 4.79 34.48 -24.11
C GLN A 37 6.25 34.20 -24.49
N ILE A 38 6.67 32.93 -24.51
CA ILE A 38 8.01 32.54 -24.97
C ILE A 38 8.10 32.61 -26.50
N LYS A 39 7.02 32.23 -27.20
CA LYS A 39 6.93 32.33 -28.66
C LYS A 39 7.13 33.76 -29.15
N ASP A 40 6.60 34.75 -28.44
CA ASP A 40 6.74 36.17 -28.78
C ASP A 40 8.15 36.74 -28.49
N LYS A 41 8.99 36.03 -27.71
CA LYS A 41 10.33 36.50 -27.29
C LYS A 41 11.49 35.89 -28.05
N ILE A 42 11.29 34.76 -28.73
CA ILE A 42 12.36 34.04 -29.42
C ILE A 42 11.90 33.72 -30.86
N GLU A 43 12.17 34.63 -31.78
CA GLU A 43 12.01 34.40 -33.22
C GLU A 43 12.94 33.26 -33.67
N GLY A 44 12.37 32.19 -34.25
CA GLY A 44 13.14 31.13 -34.92
C GLY A 44 13.13 29.75 -34.27
N LEU A 45 12.57 29.58 -33.07
CA LEU A 45 12.23 28.23 -32.59
C LEU A 45 10.95 27.77 -33.29
N LYS A 46 11.03 26.67 -34.08
CA LYS A 46 9.86 25.88 -34.47
C LYS A 46 9.21 25.36 -33.18
N PHE A 47 8.31 26.16 -32.59
CA PHE A 47 7.52 25.71 -31.46
C PHE A 47 6.66 24.56 -31.96
N LEU A 48 7.02 23.36 -31.49
CA LEU A 48 6.35 22.12 -31.83
C LEU A 48 4.95 22.19 -31.21
N ASP A 49 3.92 22.06 -32.06
CA ASP A 49 2.53 21.91 -31.67
C ASP A 49 2.41 20.82 -30.58
N GLU A 50 2.12 21.24 -29.35
CA GLU A 50 1.97 20.32 -28.22
C GLU A 50 0.87 19.29 -28.49
N THR A 51 -0.15 19.64 -29.28
CA THR A 51 -1.18 18.69 -29.74
C THR A 51 -0.55 17.56 -30.56
N ALA A 52 0.30 17.89 -31.53
CA ALA A 52 1.00 16.92 -32.35
C ALA A 52 1.99 16.06 -31.53
N LYS A 53 2.66 16.64 -30.53
CA LYS A 53 3.52 15.88 -29.60
C LYS A 53 2.73 14.91 -28.74
N MET A 54 1.63 15.36 -28.13
CA MET A 54 0.74 14.51 -27.33
C MET A 54 0.17 13.38 -28.20
N GLN A 55 -0.23 13.68 -29.43
CA GLN A 55 -0.69 12.68 -30.38
C GLN A 55 0.40 11.66 -30.72
N LYS A 56 1.62 12.12 -31.03
CA LYS A 56 2.75 11.23 -31.29
C LYS A 56 3.06 10.33 -30.08
N TRP A 57 3.06 10.92 -28.88
CA TRP A 57 3.26 10.19 -27.63
C TRP A 57 2.16 9.13 -27.42
N GLY A 58 0.89 9.51 -27.61
CA GLY A 58 -0.26 8.61 -27.49
C GLY A 58 -0.25 7.46 -28.51
N MET A 59 0.24 7.71 -29.74
CA MET A 59 0.44 6.67 -30.75
C MET A 59 1.52 5.66 -30.31
N GLU A 60 2.67 6.13 -29.82
CA GLU A 60 3.73 5.23 -29.33
C GLU A 60 3.28 4.44 -28.09
N LEU A 61 2.53 5.08 -27.18
CA LEU A 61 1.90 4.40 -26.05
C LEU A 61 1.03 3.23 -26.52
N LYS A 62 0.09 3.48 -27.44
CA LYS A 62 -0.83 2.43 -27.92
C LYS A 62 -0.10 1.31 -28.66
N LYS A 63 0.93 1.66 -29.44
CA LYS A 63 1.77 0.71 -30.18
C LYS A 63 2.56 -0.23 -29.25
N HIS A 64 2.99 0.25 -28.09
CA HIS A 64 3.75 -0.52 -27.11
C HIS A 64 2.90 -1.13 -25.99
N ALA A 65 1.58 -0.93 -26.02
CA ALA A 65 0.66 -1.50 -25.04
C ALA A 65 0.73 -3.04 -25.05
N PRO A 66 1.00 -3.69 -23.90
CA PRO A 66 1.02 -5.14 -23.82
C PRO A 66 -0.28 -5.81 -24.27
N LYS A 67 -0.17 -7.08 -24.69
CA LYS A 67 -1.37 -7.91 -24.95
C LYS A 67 -1.97 -8.45 -23.67
N SER A 68 -1.13 -8.87 -22.72
CA SER A 68 -1.58 -9.31 -21.40
C SER A 68 -2.34 -8.18 -20.71
N LEU A 69 -3.53 -8.49 -20.20
CA LEU A 69 -4.37 -7.53 -19.48
C LEU A 69 -3.68 -7.04 -18.20
N GLU A 70 -3.00 -7.95 -17.50
CA GLU A 70 -2.28 -7.63 -16.26
C GLU A 70 -1.12 -6.67 -16.52
N GLU A 71 -0.23 -7.01 -17.46
CA GLU A 71 0.88 -6.14 -17.86
C GLU A 71 0.34 -4.80 -18.41
N SER A 72 -0.81 -4.82 -19.08
CA SER A 72 -1.45 -3.60 -19.59
C SER A 72 -1.87 -2.67 -18.46
N LEU A 73 -2.41 -3.18 -17.35
CA LEU A 73 -2.80 -2.34 -16.21
C LEU A 73 -1.60 -1.55 -15.68
N PHE A 74 -0.50 -2.25 -15.37
CA PHE A 74 0.73 -1.62 -14.86
C PHE A 74 1.34 -0.67 -15.89
N TYR A 75 1.36 -1.07 -17.17
CA TYR A 75 1.86 -0.24 -18.26
C TYR A 75 1.07 1.07 -18.39
N ILE A 76 -0.27 1.00 -18.37
CA ILE A 76 -1.16 2.15 -18.49
C ILE A 76 -1.01 3.07 -17.27
N CYS A 77 -1.02 2.51 -16.07
CA CYS A 77 -0.86 3.26 -14.83
C CYS A 77 0.47 4.04 -14.83
N LYS A 78 1.60 3.34 -15.03
CA LYS A 78 2.94 3.95 -15.07
C LYS A 78 3.08 4.99 -16.17
N SER A 79 2.49 4.76 -17.34
CA SER A 79 2.60 5.68 -18.47
C SER A 79 1.79 6.97 -18.29
N SER A 80 0.85 7.02 -17.34
CA SER A 80 -0.02 8.18 -17.16
C SER A 80 0.71 9.46 -16.75
N THR A 81 1.91 9.35 -16.18
CA THR A 81 2.73 10.50 -15.75
C THR A 81 4.03 10.66 -16.53
N THR A 82 4.26 9.87 -17.58
CA THR A 82 5.52 9.90 -18.35
C THR A 82 5.56 10.97 -19.43
N TYR A 83 4.45 11.67 -19.68
CA TYR A 83 4.49 12.83 -20.57
C TYR A 83 5.40 13.91 -19.97
N PRO A 84 6.36 14.46 -20.72
CA PRO A 84 7.38 15.36 -20.15
C PRO A 84 6.84 16.62 -19.48
N TYR A 85 5.69 17.13 -19.93
CA TYR A 85 5.09 18.33 -19.37
C TYR A 85 3.96 18.00 -18.42
N GLN A 86 4.23 18.16 -17.12
CA GLN A 86 3.32 17.79 -16.04
C GLN A 86 1.93 18.44 -16.14
N ASN A 87 1.84 19.69 -16.63
CA ASN A 87 0.58 20.39 -16.81
C ASN A 87 -0.36 19.76 -17.86
N TYR A 88 0.16 18.87 -18.72
CA TYR A 88 -0.59 18.19 -19.77
C TYR A 88 -0.88 16.72 -19.46
N VAL A 89 -0.43 16.21 -18.30
CA VAL A 89 -0.67 14.83 -17.84
C VAL A 89 -2.14 14.47 -17.85
N SER A 90 -3.01 15.39 -17.43
CA SER A 90 -4.46 15.17 -17.45
C SER A 90 -5.02 15.01 -18.86
N ARG A 91 -4.59 15.85 -19.81
CA ARG A 91 -5.04 15.80 -21.21
C ARG A 91 -4.54 14.57 -21.93
N THR A 92 -3.26 14.20 -21.72
CA THR A 92 -2.73 12.95 -22.28
C THR A 92 -3.40 11.73 -21.66
N SER A 93 -3.74 11.79 -20.38
CA SER A 93 -4.47 10.72 -19.71
C SER A 93 -5.88 10.56 -20.28
N LEU A 94 -6.67 11.64 -20.30
CA LEU A 94 -8.03 11.66 -20.80
C LEU A 94 -8.12 11.26 -22.29
N SER A 95 -7.11 11.63 -23.09
CA SER A 95 -7.12 11.40 -24.54
C SER A 95 -6.50 10.06 -24.96
N TYR A 96 -5.62 9.46 -24.13
CA TYR A 96 -4.85 8.28 -24.55
C TYR A 96 -4.78 7.18 -23.49
N THR A 97 -4.32 7.45 -22.27
CA THR A 97 -4.14 6.35 -21.28
C THR A 97 -5.47 5.83 -20.75
N TRP A 98 -6.43 6.71 -20.45
CA TRP A 98 -7.75 6.32 -19.97
C TRP A 98 -8.60 5.64 -21.05
N PRO A 99 -8.64 6.12 -22.32
CA PRO A 99 -9.26 5.35 -23.40
C PRO A 99 -8.66 3.95 -23.56
N LEU A 100 -7.34 3.81 -23.48
CA LEU A 100 -6.69 2.49 -23.52
C LEU A 100 -7.05 1.63 -22.30
N PHE A 101 -7.18 2.22 -21.11
CA PHE A 101 -7.67 1.54 -19.91
C PHE A 101 -9.07 0.97 -20.14
N PHE A 102 -10.03 1.79 -20.59
CA PHE A 102 -11.39 1.32 -20.82
C PHE A 102 -11.53 0.40 -22.06
N GLU A 103 -10.62 0.47 -23.03
CA GLU A 103 -10.53 -0.53 -24.10
C GLU A 103 -10.20 -1.93 -23.52
N LYS A 104 -9.33 -1.99 -22.51
CA LYS A 104 -8.90 -3.24 -21.85
C LYS A 104 -9.84 -3.68 -20.72
N PHE A 105 -10.47 -2.72 -20.04
CA PHE A 105 -11.33 -2.88 -18.87
C PHE A 105 -12.62 -2.06 -19.04
N PRO A 106 -13.56 -2.50 -19.90
CA PRO A 106 -14.73 -1.70 -20.26
C PRO A 106 -15.63 -1.30 -19.10
N LEU A 107 -15.70 -2.12 -18.05
CA LEU A 107 -16.49 -1.81 -16.85
C LEU A 107 -15.62 -1.29 -15.69
N GLY A 108 -14.34 -1.01 -15.95
CA GLY A 108 -13.41 -0.50 -14.96
C GLY A 108 -13.80 0.91 -14.49
N GLN A 109 -13.11 1.41 -13.48
CA GLN A 109 -13.26 2.78 -13.01
C GLN A 109 -11.90 3.41 -12.74
N ILE A 110 -11.82 4.73 -12.89
CA ILE A 110 -10.67 5.52 -12.45
C ILE A 110 -11.15 6.49 -11.39
N TRP A 111 -10.64 6.37 -10.18
CA TRP A 111 -10.99 7.27 -9.10
C TRP A 111 -9.93 8.35 -8.95
N LEU A 112 -10.38 9.59 -8.73
CA LEU A 112 -9.51 10.77 -8.65
C LEU A 112 -9.56 11.38 -7.23
N PRO A 113 -9.01 10.71 -6.20
CA PRO A 113 -8.86 11.36 -4.91
C PRO A 113 -7.74 12.38 -4.90
N LYS A 114 -7.94 13.44 -4.12
CA LYS A 114 -6.96 14.52 -3.94
C LYS A 114 -6.40 14.54 -2.54
N ILE A 115 -5.07 14.61 -2.45
CA ILE A 115 -4.35 14.84 -1.20
C ILE A 115 -4.43 16.34 -0.90
N SER A 116 -4.87 16.67 0.32
CA SER A 116 -5.02 18.06 0.74
C SER A 116 -3.66 18.75 0.83
N LYS A 117 -3.52 19.96 0.26
CA LYS A 117 -2.33 20.81 0.43
C LYS A 117 -1.90 20.98 1.90
N ARG A 118 -2.88 21.08 2.82
CA ARG A 118 -2.63 21.16 4.27
C ARG A 118 -1.79 19.98 4.80
N TRP A 119 -1.92 18.79 4.21
CA TRP A 119 -1.10 17.62 4.57
C TRP A 119 0.37 17.92 4.32
N TRP A 120 0.69 18.25 3.06
CA TRP A 120 2.05 18.56 2.63
C TRP A 120 2.65 19.73 3.43
N ASP A 121 1.91 20.83 3.55
CA ASP A 121 2.38 22.03 4.26
C ASP A 121 2.71 21.73 5.73
N GLU A 122 1.88 20.93 6.42
CA GLU A 122 2.08 20.60 7.84
C GLU A 122 3.16 19.56 8.08
N ILE A 123 3.28 18.53 7.24
CA ILE A 123 4.35 17.55 7.34
C ILE A 123 5.69 18.20 7.05
N TRP A 124 5.81 18.90 5.92
CA TRP A 124 7.07 19.53 5.51
C TRP A 124 7.54 20.59 6.54
N ARG A 125 6.61 21.37 7.09
CA ARG A 125 6.95 22.30 8.18
C ARG A 125 7.50 21.56 9.40
N GLY A 126 6.87 20.43 9.77
CA GLY A 126 7.32 19.59 10.88
C GLY A 126 8.71 19.02 10.65
N GLU A 127 8.98 18.45 9.48
CA GLU A 127 10.28 17.90 9.12
C GLU A 127 11.38 18.97 9.13
N LYS A 128 11.09 20.18 8.62
CA LYS A 128 12.00 21.32 8.69
C LYS A 128 12.35 21.68 10.15
N GLN A 129 11.38 21.66 11.06
CA GLN A 129 11.61 21.91 12.48
C GLN A 129 12.47 20.82 13.12
N ILE A 130 12.21 19.54 12.80
CA ILE A 130 13.02 18.40 13.26
C ILE A 130 14.47 18.57 12.80
N ALA A 131 14.69 18.84 11.51
CA ALA A 131 16.02 18.96 10.91
C ALA A 131 16.82 20.16 11.46
N GLN A 132 16.13 21.26 11.82
CA GLN A 132 16.74 22.37 12.55
C GLN A 132 17.15 21.94 13.96
N LYS A 133 16.26 21.28 14.71
CA LYS A 133 16.52 20.86 16.10
C LYS A 133 17.63 19.80 16.22
N THR A 134 17.77 18.90 15.24
CA THR A 134 18.83 17.87 15.24
C THR A 134 20.17 18.38 14.68
N GLY A 135 20.23 19.63 14.22
CA GLY A 135 21.42 20.19 13.58
C GLY A 135 21.73 19.60 12.21
N TYR A 136 20.81 18.85 11.62
CA TYR A 136 20.98 18.25 10.30
C TYR A 136 21.13 19.31 9.20
N ASN A 137 20.30 20.36 9.24
CA ASN A 137 20.35 21.46 8.27
C ASN A 137 21.67 22.22 8.28
N ALA A 138 22.39 22.26 9.41
CA ALA A 138 23.71 22.89 9.47
C ALA A 138 24.78 22.08 8.72
N LYS A 139 24.58 20.76 8.57
CA LYS A 139 25.47 19.86 7.84
C LYS A 139 25.06 19.65 6.39
N HIS A 140 23.77 19.87 6.09
CA HIS A 140 23.17 19.67 4.77
C HIS A 140 22.27 20.87 4.41
N PRO A 141 22.87 22.00 4.00
CA PRO A 141 22.13 23.22 3.68
C PRO A 141 21.23 23.09 2.45
N GLU A 142 21.44 22.06 1.62
CA GLU A 142 20.60 21.77 0.45
C GLU A 142 19.20 21.20 0.81
N GLY A 143 18.94 20.93 2.10
CA GLY A 143 17.58 20.82 2.62
C GLY A 143 16.91 19.45 2.54
N PHE A 144 17.64 18.39 2.19
CA PHE A 144 17.10 17.02 2.15
C PHE A 144 16.90 16.47 3.57
N HIS A 145 15.82 15.74 3.84
CA HIS A 145 15.64 15.11 5.15
C HIS A 145 16.44 13.79 5.24
N PRO A 146 17.02 13.42 6.40
CA PRO A 146 17.89 12.23 6.53
C PRO A 146 17.22 10.88 6.19
N GLN A 147 15.90 10.86 6.03
CA GLN A 147 15.12 9.66 5.70
C GLN A 147 14.47 9.72 4.32
N GLU A 148 14.75 10.76 3.53
CA GLU A 148 14.11 10.98 2.23
C GLU A 148 14.29 9.81 1.25
N ALA A 149 15.50 9.24 1.24
CA ALA A 149 15.84 8.08 0.43
C ALA A 149 15.11 6.79 0.84
N SER A 150 14.45 6.76 2.01
CA SER A 150 13.72 5.57 2.48
C SER A 150 12.31 5.47 1.93
N GLY A 151 11.67 6.60 1.57
CA GLY A 151 10.26 6.66 1.21
C GLY A 151 9.30 6.33 2.38
N LEU A 152 9.81 6.23 3.61
CA LEU A 152 9.04 5.83 4.80
C LEU A 152 8.61 7.01 5.67
N GLN A 153 8.90 8.25 5.26
CA GLN A 153 8.49 9.47 5.96
C GLN A 153 6.98 9.58 6.08
N ALA A 154 6.51 10.33 7.08
CA ALA A 154 5.08 10.52 7.30
C ALA A 154 4.35 11.01 6.05
N GLU A 155 4.97 11.88 5.23
CA GLU A 155 4.41 12.47 4.02
C GLU A 155 3.81 11.43 3.05
N ASN A 156 4.44 10.24 2.98
CA ASN A 156 4.09 9.17 2.05
C ASN A 156 2.91 8.31 2.54
N PHE A 157 2.43 8.50 3.77
CA PHE A 157 1.35 7.69 4.37
C PHE A 157 0.12 7.49 3.49
N PRO A 158 -0.53 8.53 2.93
CA PRO A 158 -1.70 8.32 2.07
C PRO A 158 -1.41 7.41 0.88
N LEU A 159 -0.21 7.51 0.29
CA LEU A 159 0.19 6.68 -0.84
C LEU A 159 0.55 5.28 -0.39
N THR A 160 1.39 5.10 0.63
CA THR A 160 1.76 3.79 1.19
C THR A 160 0.54 2.98 1.61
N ALA A 161 -0.46 3.64 2.20
CA ALA A 161 -1.73 3.02 2.56
C ALA A 161 -2.49 2.46 1.34
N LEU A 162 -2.40 3.09 0.16
CA LEU A 162 -3.06 2.58 -1.04
C LEU A 162 -2.53 1.22 -1.49
N ASN A 163 -1.27 0.83 -1.23
CA ASN A 163 -0.90 -0.56 -1.53
C ASN A 163 -1.53 -1.58 -0.57
N THR A 164 -2.12 -1.19 0.56
CA THR A 164 -3.00 -2.11 1.32
C THR A 164 -4.31 -2.36 0.56
N LEU A 165 -4.79 -1.37 -0.22
CA LEU A 165 -5.95 -1.55 -1.10
C LEU A 165 -5.62 -2.51 -2.25
N ALA A 166 -4.44 -2.38 -2.85
CA ALA A 166 -3.99 -3.22 -3.96
C ALA A 166 -3.55 -4.63 -3.52
N CYS A 167 -2.81 -4.74 -2.42
CA CYS A 167 -2.11 -5.98 -2.07
C CYS A 167 -2.59 -6.60 -0.75
N GLY A 168 -3.55 -5.98 -0.04
CA GLY A 168 -3.93 -6.42 1.31
C GLY A 168 -4.74 -7.72 1.34
N ILE A 169 -5.50 -8.01 0.28
CA ILE A 169 -6.26 -9.26 0.19
C ILE A 169 -5.49 -10.23 -0.71
N TYR A 170 -5.28 -11.43 -0.22
CA TYR A 170 -4.61 -12.51 -0.92
C TYR A 170 -5.63 -13.44 -1.61
N PRO A 171 -5.43 -13.87 -2.86
CA PRO A 171 -4.43 -13.39 -3.83
C PRO A 171 -4.69 -11.93 -4.21
N LEU A 172 -3.63 -11.23 -4.63
CA LEU A 172 -3.59 -9.76 -4.75
C LEU A 172 -4.77 -9.17 -5.55
N ILE A 173 -5.35 -8.06 -5.06
CA ILE A 173 -6.41 -7.30 -5.74
C ILE A 173 -5.78 -6.20 -6.57
N LEU A 174 -5.51 -6.48 -7.84
CA LEU A 174 -4.75 -5.57 -8.69
C LEU A 174 -5.53 -4.33 -9.15
N CYS A 175 -5.87 -3.41 -8.25
CA CYS A 175 -5.89 -2.01 -8.63
C CYS A 175 -4.45 -1.48 -8.62
N ASP A 176 -4.18 -0.46 -9.42
CA ASP A 176 -2.90 0.25 -9.40
C ASP A 176 -3.16 1.75 -9.32
N TYR A 177 -2.18 2.53 -8.89
CA TYR A 177 -2.36 3.97 -8.75
C TYR A 177 -1.10 4.76 -9.05
N ILE A 178 -1.29 6.01 -9.46
CA ILE A 178 -0.19 6.97 -9.67
C ILE A 178 -0.53 8.30 -9.02
N HIS A 179 0.45 8.89 -8.33
CA HIS A 179 0.35 10.24 -7.79
C HIS A 179 0.83 11.25 -8.84
N THR A 180 0.08 12.33 -9.02
CA THR A 180 0.41 13.38 -9.98
C THR A 180 0.88 14.66 -9.28
N SER A 181 1.54 15.55 -10.03
CA SER A 181 1.97 16.87 -9.55
C SER A 181 0.84 17.80 -9.09
N ALA A 182 -0.43 17.49 -9.43
CA ALA A 182 -1.60 18.26 -9.01
C ALA A 182 -2.17 17.80 -7.64
N ASP A 183 -1.44 16.98 -6.90
CA ASP A 183 -1.87 16.27 -5.67
C ASP A 183 -3.08 15.35 -5.89
N ILE A 184 -3.37 15.00 -7.14
CA ILE A 184 -4.42 14.07 -7.51
C ILE A 184 -3.79 12.71 -7.72
N VAL A 185 -4.36 11.69 -7.10
CA VAL A 185 -4.02 10.29 -7.34
C VAL A 185 -4.98 9.74 -8.37
N PHE A 186 -4.50 9.05 -9.39
CA PHE A 186 -5.34 8.27 -10.29
C PHE A 186 -5.31 6.83 -9.80
N ILE A 187 -6.44 6.32 -9.30
CA ILE A 187 -6.58 4.91 -8.89
C ILE A 187 -7.30 4.17 -10.01
N TYR A 188 -6.60 3.26 -10.68
CA TYR A 188 -7.11 2.42 -11.76
C TYR A 188 -7.70 1.13 -11.18
N ILE A 189 -9.02 0.97 -11.31
CA ILE A 189 -9.79 -0.14 -10.75
C ILE A 189 -10.31 -0.99 -11.92
N PRO A 190 -9.64 -2.10 -12.28
CA PRO A 190 -10.07 -2.92 -13.40
C PRO A 190 -11.35 -3.69 -13.08
N ASP A 191 -12.07 -4.11 -14.12
CA ASP A 191 -13.33 -4.86 -14.01
C ASP A 191 -13.17 -6.36 -13.71
N ARG A 192 -11.93 -6.81 -13.50
CA ARG A 192 -11.58 -8.20 -13.27
C ARG A 192 -10.39 -8.30 -12.33
N ALA A 193 -10.34 -9.42 -11.61
CA ALA A 193 -9.21 -9.78 -10.78
C ALA A 193 -8.11 -10.45 -11.61
N PHE A 194 -6.88 -10.37 -11.13
CA PHE A 194 -5.80 -11.24 -11.58
C PHE A 194 -5.18 -11.89 -10.36
N LYS A 195 -4.98 -13.20 -10.44
CA LYS A 195 -4.50 -13.99 -9.30
C LYS A 195 -2.98 -14.01 -9.31
N HIS A 196 -2.36 -13.30 -8.36
CA HIS A 196 -0.98 -13.55 -7.96
C HIS A 196 -0.98 -14.29 -6.63
N SER A 197 -0.57 -15.56 -6.67
CA SER A 197 -0.40 -16.40 -5.48
C SER A 197 1.01 -16.96 -5.45
N GLN A 198 1.39 -17.52 -4.30
CA GLN A 198 2.68 -18.16 -4.13
C GLN A 198 2.82 -19.30 -5.17
N MET A 199 3.98 -19.35 -5.82
CA MET A 199 4.42 -20.42 -6.73
C MET A 199 3.46 -20.79 -7.89
N ILE A 200 3.18 -19.85 -8.79
CA ILE A 200 2.48 -20.18 -10.05
C ILE A 200 3.49 -20.59 -11.15
N GLU A 201 4.71 -20.05 -11.13
CA GLU A 201 5.72 -20.31 -12.17
C GLU A 201 6.75 -21.34 -11.70
N GLY A 202 6.48 -22.61 -11.94
CA GLY A 202 7.48 -23.67 -11.79
C GLY A 202 8.67 -23.48 -12.74
N ARG A 203 9.88 -23.85 -12.30
CA ARG A 203 11.14 -23.91 -13.05
C ARG A 203 11.76 -22.57 -13.48
N THR A 204 11.61 -21.52 -12.68
CA THR A 204 12.47 -20.33 -12.86
C THR A 204 13.89 -20.62 -12.35
N LEU A 205 14.91 -19.98 -12.95
CA LEU A 205 16.31 -20.04 -12.46
C LEU A 205 16.40 -19.66 -10.97
N PHE A 206 15.56 -18.71 -10.54
CA PHE A 206 15.43 -18.34 -9.14
C PHE A 206 14.99 -19.54 -8.30
N GLN A 207 13.90 -20.22 -8.68
CA GLN A 207 13.46 -21.44 -8.00
C GLN A 207 14.56 -22.51 -7.99
N GLU A 208 15.29 -22.75 -9.07
CA GLU A 208 16.40 -23.72 -9.12
C GLU A 208 17.58 -23.36 -8.20
N ILE A 209 17.89 -22.07 -8.04
CA ILE A 209 18.88 -21.60 -7.06
C ILE A 209 18.33 -21.79 -5.63
N LEU A 210 17.04 -21.52 -5.40
CA LEU A 210 16.39 -21.74 -4.10
C LEU A 210 16.39 -23.23 -3.74
N TRP A 211 16.18 -24.15 -4.69
CA TRP A 211 16.32 -25.60 -4.50
C TRP A 211 17.71 -26.01 -3.98
N LYS A 212 18.78 -25.22 -4.21
CA LYS A 212 20.11 -25.54 -3.65
C LYS A 212 20.20 -25.32 -2.15
N ILE A 213 19.37 -24.44 -1.58
CA ILE A 213 19.22 -24.24 -0.14
C ILE A 213 17.92 -24.90 0.36
N HIS A 214 17.52 -26.01 -0.28
CA HIS A 214 16.26 -26.71 -0.03
C HIS A 214 15.93 -26.82 1.45
N HIS A 215 16.79 -27.20 2.40
CA HIS A 215 16.40 -27.25 3.83
C HIS A 215 15.81 -25.95 4.45
N VAL A 216 16.00 -24.78 3.83
CA VAL A 216 15.40 -23.50 4.24
C VAL A 216 14.00 -23.29 3.60
N PHE A 217 13.71 -24.00 2.50
CA PHE A 217 12.44 -23.99 1.75
C PHE A 217 11.61 -25.27 1.85
N ASP A 218 12.29 -26.37 2.12
CA ASP A 218 11.83 -27.74 2.25
C ASP A 218 11.27 -27.89 3.65
N ASP A 219 10.33 -27.00 3.95
CA ASP A 219 9.08 -27.45 4.50
C ASP A 219 8.51 -28.42 3.45
N GLN A 220 8.99 -29.67 3.45
CA GLN A 220 8.52 -30.80 2.61
C GLN A 220 6.99 -30.95 2.70
N TRP A 221 6.37 -30.28 3.67
CA TRP A 221 4.97 -30.23 4.02
C TRP A 221 4.16 -29.12 3.34
N THR A 222 4.81 -28.13 2.69
CA THR A 222 4.09 -27.13 1.87
C THR A 222 3.37 -27.81 0.69
N PHE A 223 3.85 -28.99 0.27
CA PHE A 223 3.26 -29.80 -0.81
C PHE A 223 2.43 -31.00 -0.32
N ASP A 224 2.51 -31.38 0.98
CA ASP A 224 1.76 -32.52 1.55
C ASP A 224 0.44 -32.13 2.25
N GLY A 225 0.19 -30.83 2.42
CA GLY A 225 -1.12 -30.29 2.74
C GLY A 225 -1.42 -30.06 4.22
N SER A 226 -0.51 -30.37 5.16
CA SER A 226 -0.79 -30.13 6.59
C SER A 226 -0.56 -28.68 7.05
N ARG A 227 0.29 -27.90 6.36
CA ARG A 227 0.71 -26.52 6.74
C ARG A 227 0.59 -25.48 5.62
N GLY A 228 0.42 -25.95 4.39
CA GLY A 228 -0.22 -25.29 3.24
C GLY A 228 0.40 -23.99 2.68
N PRO A 229 0.14 -23.69 1.38
CA PRO A 229 0.26 -22.33 0.89
C PRO A 229 -0.76 -21.42 1.59
N LYS A 230 -0.55 -20.10 1.54
CA LYS A 230 -1.59 -19.14 1.96
C LYS A 230 -2.93 -19.46 1.29
N THR A 231 -4.00 -19.47 2.05
CA THR A 231 -5.35 -19.69 1.56
C THR A 231 -5.88 -18.43 0.87
N GLY A 232 -6.10 -18.56 -0.43
CA GLY A 232 -6.58 -17.48 -1.28
C GLY A 232 -8.09 -17.23 -1.18
N ALA A 233 -8.47 -15.95 -1.24
CA ALA A 233 -9.82 -15.51 -1.53
C ALA A 233 -10.33 -16.09 -2.87
N ASN A 234 -11.64 -16.32 -2.95
CA ASN A 234 -12.31 -16.79 -4.16
C ASN A 234 -12.21 -15.74 -5.29
N ILE A 235 -12.13 -16.18 -6.55
CA ILE A 235 -12.07 -15.27 -7.71
C ILE A 235 -13.25 -14.31 -7.82
N ASN A 236 -14.44 -14.73 -7.40
CA ASN A 236 -15.63 -13.88 -7.38
C ASN A 236 -15.53 -12.75 -6.35
N PHE A 237 -14.75 -12.97 -5.29
CA PHE A 237 -14.45 -11.97 -4.27
C PHE A 237 -13.43 -10.96 -4.79
N MET A 238 -12.42 -11.41 -5.55
CA MET A 238 -11.27 -10.57 -5.95
C MET A 238 -11.61 -9.49 -6.98
N ASN A 239 -12.80 -9.52 -7.59
CA ASN A 239 -13.16 -8.55 -8.61
C ASN A 239 -13.25 -7.12 -8.02
N PRO A 240 -12.36 -6.17 -8.42
CA PRO A 240 -12.27 -4.85 -7.79
C PRO A 240 -13.54 -3.99 -7.91
N ILE A 241 -14.25 -4.05 -9.05
CA ILE A 241 -15.50 -3.29 -9.23
C ILE A 241 -16.64 -3.77 -8.34
N LYS A 242 -16.53 -4.97 -7.75
CA LYS A 242 -17.49 -5.45 -6.73
C LYS A 242 -17.13 -4.98 -5.32
N GLN A 243 -15.97 -4.35 -5.14
CA GLN A 243 -15.42 -3.92 -3.84
C GLN A 243 -15.40 -2.39 -3.69
N LEU A 244 -16.08 -1.63 -4.56
CA LEU A 244 -16.06 -0.16 -4.53
C LEU A 244 -16.48 0.42 -3.15
N GLY A 245 -17.47 -0.19 -2.49
CA GLY A 245 -17.85 0.23 -1.13
C GLY A 245 -16.71 0.09 -0.11
N TYR A 246 -15.90 -0.97 -0.23
CA TYR A 246 -14.70 -1.15 0.60
C TYR A 246 -13.65 -0.09 0.26
N PHE A 247 -13.49 0.25 -1.02
CA PHE A 247 -12.51 1.23 -1.47
C PHE A 247 -12.85 2.64 -0.93
N ASP A 248 -14.12 3.05 -1.04
CA ASP A 248 -14.59 4.33 -0.47
C ASP A 248 -14.39 4.39 1.06
N GLY A 249 -14.76 3.30 1.75
CA GLY A 249 -14.57 3.17 3.20
C GLY A 249 -13.09 3.25 3.60
N PHE A 250 -12.22 2.55 2.87
CA PHE A 250 -10.77 2.55 3.10
C PHE A 250 -10.17 3.95 2.94
N LEU A 251 -10.46 4.64 1.83
CA LEU A 251 -9.97 6.00 1.57
C LEU A 251 -10.43 6.99 2.65
N SER A 252 -11.67 6.81 3.13
CA SER A 252 -12.20 7.60 4.25
C SER A 252 -11.40 7.36 5.53
N GLN A 253 -11.04 6.11 5.85
CA GLN A 253 -10.21 5.81 7.00
C GLN A 253 -8.79 6.39 6.87
N VAL A 254 -8.17 6.29 5.70
CA VAL A 254 -6.87 6.95 5.43
C VAL A 254 -6.97 8.45 5.66
N SER A 255 -8.00 9.11 5.14
CA SER A 255 -8.25 10.54 5.36
C SER A 255 -8.44 10.89 6.84
N ASN A 256 -9.13 10.03 7.60
CA ASN A 256 -9.29 10.22 9.05
C ASN A 256 -7.95 10.10 9.78
N ARG A 257 -7.14 9.08 9.45
CA ARG A 257 -5.80 8.90 10.04
C ARG A 257 -4.86 10.05 9.70
N MET A 258 -4.88 10.55 8.47
CA MET A 258 -4.14 11.76 8.11
C MET A 258 -4.53 12.95 8.98
N SER A 259 -5.84 13.11 9.25
CA SER A 259 -6.35 14.18 10.11
C SER A 259 -5.85 14.04 11.55
N ASP A 260 -5.84 12.81 12.08
CA ASP A 260 -5.32 12.52 13.41
C ASP A 260 -3.81 12.78 13.50
N ILE A 261 -3.04 12.45 12.45
CA ILE A 261 -1.59 12.72 12.40
C ILE A 261 -1.31 14.22 12.41
N ILE A 262 -1.94 15.02 11.54
CA ILE A 262 -1.67 16.47 11.51
C ILE A 262 -2.15 17.20 12.77
N ALA A 263 -3.05 16.60 13.55
CA ALA A 263 -3.50 17.15 14.83
C ALA A 263 -2.44 17.04 15.93
N ILE A 264 -1.41 16.19 15.75
CA ILE A 264 -0.30 16.06 16.70
C ILE A 264 0.54 17.34 16.66
N SER A 265 0.59 18.09 17.76
CA SER A 265 1.34 19.34 17.82
C SER A 265 2.85 19.16 17.78
N ASP A 266 3.38 18.09 18.37
CA ASP A 266 4.82 17.80 18.37
C ASP A 266 5.25 17.17 17.04
N PRO A 267 6.10 17.84 16.24
CA PRO A 267 6.59 17.30 14.98
C PRO A 267 7.31 15.95 15.11
N PHE A 268 8.08 15.74 16.19
CA PHE A 268 8.80 14.47 16.38
C PHE A 268 7.84 13.31 16.59
N ILE A 269 6.81 13.49 17.42
CA ILE A 269 5.80 12.47 17.65
C ILE A 269 4.99 12.22 16.37
N ARG A 270 4.66 13.30 15.65
CA ARG A 270 3.97 13.23 14.36
C ARG A 270 4.74 12.37 13.35
N GLU A 271 6.02 12.67 13.18
CA GLU A 271 6.89 11.95 12.25
C GLU A 271 7.11 10.51 12.70
N GLN A 272 7.40 10.29 13.99
CA GLN A 272 7.55 8.96 14.55
C GLN A 272 6.32 8.09 14.29
N LEU A 273 5.12 8.62 14.52
CA LEU A 273 3.88 7.90 14.31
C LEU A 273 3.66 7.60 12.83
N GLY A 274 3.84 8.60 11.96
CA GLY A 274 3.72 8.45 10.50
C GLY A 274 4.68 7.41 9.93
N MET A 275 5.96 7.47 10.32
CA MET A 275 6.96 6.48 9.94
C MET A 275 6.62 5.08 10.45
N THR A 276 6.10 4.97 11.68
CA THR A 276 5.76 3.68 12.29
C THR A 276 4.65 2.97 11.51
N ILE A 277 3.56 3.68 11.19
CA ILE A 277 2.46 3.10 10.41
C ILE A 277 2.88 2.80 8.97
N ASN A 278 3.67 3.67 8.33
CA ASN A 278 4.18 3.42 6.97
C ASN A 278 5.01 2.15 6.89
N ARG A 279 5.94 1.99 7.82
CA ARG A 279 6.76 0.77 7.90
C ARG A 279 5.91 -0.47 8.17
N ALA A 280 4.90 -0.38 9.05
CA ALA A 280 4.01 -1.50 9.33
C ALA A 280 3.23 -1.92 8.08
N ILE A 281 2.74 -0.95 7.31
CA ILE A 281 2.02 -1.17 6.05
C ILE A 281 2.95 -1.81 5.00
N CYS A 282 4.18 -1.30 4.83
CA CYS A 282 5.15 -1.88 3.90
C CYS A 282 5.51 -3.33 4.27
N ASP A 283 5.76 -3.61 5.55
CA ASP A 283 6.05 -4.97 6.00
C ASP A 283 4.84 -5.89 5.82
N ALA A 284 3.62 -5.41 6.08
CA ALA A 284 2.41 -6.17 5.80
C ALA A 284 2.27 -6.51 4.31
N GLN A 285 2.55 -5.55 3.43
CA GLN A 285 2.52 -5.76 1.97
C GLN A 285 3.54 -6.82 1.56
N LEU A 286 4.80 -6.66 1.98
CA LEU A 286 5.86 -7.63 1.69
C LEU A 286 5.55 -9.00 2.27
N CYS A 287 4.95 -9.07 3.46
CA CYS A 287 4.47 -10.31 4.05
C CYS A 287 3.44 -10.98 3.14
N VAL A 288 2.38 -10.27 2.74
CA VAL A 288 1.30 -10.83 1.90
C VAL A 288 1.82 -11.24 0.53
N THR A 289 2.61 -10.39 -0.15
CA THR A 289 3.10 -10.62 -1.52
C THR A 289 4.25 -11.61 -1.60
N CYS A 290 4.95 -11.90 -0.50
CA CYS A 290 6.13 -12.78 -0.57
C CYS A 290 5.76 -14.21 -0.90
N GLU A 291 6.44 -14.75 -1.91
CA GLU A 291 6.34 -16.14 -2.33
C GLU A 291 7.12 -17.10 -1.44
N LEU A 292 8.12 -16.60 -0.69
CA LEU A 292 8.96 -17.41 0.19
C LEU A 292 8.40 -17.41 1.62
N PRO A 293 7.97 -18.57 2.17
CA PRO A 293 7.39 -18.67 3.52
C PRO A 293 8.26 -18.05 4.61
N TYR A 294 9.56 -18.34 4.62
CA TYR A 294 10.49 -17.81 5.62
C TYR A 294 10.53 -16.27 5.63
N ILE A 295 10.64 -15.66 4.44
CA ILE A 295 10.67 -14.20 4.29
C ILE A 295 9.31 -13.59 4.67
N SER A 296 8.20 -14.26 4.32
CA SER A 296 6.85 -13.87 4.76
C SER A 296 6.76 -13.80 6.30
N LYS A 297 7.32 -14.79 7.01
CA LYS A 297 7.36 -14.84 8.48
C LYS A 297 8.25 -13.73 9.08
N VAL A 298 9.39 -13.43 8.46
CA VAL A 298 10.25 -12.31 8.87
C VAL A 298 9.49 -10.98 8.78
N PHE A 299 8.82 -10.72 7.66
CA PHE A 299 8.01 -9.51 7.50
C PHE A 299 6.78 -9.49 8.41
N PHE A 300 6.15 -10.64 8.67
CA PHE A 300 5.07 -10.78 9.65
C PHE A 300 5.50 -10.27 11.03
N PHE A 301 6.60 -10.81 11.58
CA PHE A 301 7.10 -10.39 12.89
C PHE A 301 7.58 -8.93 12.91
N SER A 302 8.25 -8.52 11.84
CA SER A 302 8.68 -7.13 11.63
C SER A 302 7.49 -6.17 11.63
N CYS A 303 6.36 -6.55 11.02
CA CYS A 303 5.10 -5.81 11.06
C CYS A 303 4.53 -5.75 12.49
N LEU A 304 4.45 -6.88 13.19
CA LEU A 304 3.94 -6.93 14.56
C LEU A 304 4.75 -6.05 15.52
N ASP A 305 6.08 -6.00 15.39
CA ASP A 305 6.92 -5.10 16.20
C ASP A 305 6.53 -3.62 16.02
N LYS A 306 6.20 -3.22 14.79
CA LYS A 306 5.82 -1.84 14.46
C LYS A 306 4.41 -1.54 14.94
N LEU A 307 3.50 -2.49 14.81
CA LEU A 307 2.15 -2.39 15.36
C LEU A 307 2.17 -2.35 16.90
N ALA A 308 3.07 -3.08 17.56
CA ALA A 308 3.23 -3.04 19.01
C ALA A 308 3.70 -1.66 19.47
N ASN A 309 4.69 -1.09 18.78
CA ASN A 309 5.11 0.30 19.00
C ASN A 309 3.97 1.30 18.74
N LEU A 310 3.19 1.09 17.69
CA LEU A 310 2.02 1.92 17.40
C LEU A 310 0.98 1.84 18.53
N MET A 311 0.68 0.66 19.09
CA MET A 311 -0.22 0.54 20.23
C MET A 311 0.24 1.33 21.45
N VAL A 312 1.54 1.35 21.72
CA VAL A 312 2.13 2.14 22.82
C VAL A 312 2.00 3.65 22.54
N LEU A 313 2.31 4.08 21.30
CA LEU A 313 2.15 5.49 20.88
C LEU A 313 0.68 5.95 20.93
N LEU A 314 -0.24 5.05 20.63
CA LEU A 314 -1.68 5.27 20.66
C LEU A 314 -2.32 5.02 22.04
N ASN A 315 -1.50 4.94 23.10
CA ASN A 315 -1.93 4.73 24.48
C ASN A 315 -2.95 3.58 24.64
N MET A 316 -2.80 2.53 23.82
CA MET A 316 -3.61 1.31 23.88
C MET A 316 -3.00 0.31 24.84
N GLU A 317 -1.69 0.36 25.01
CA GLU A 317 -0.91 -0.51 25.88
C GLU A 317 0.21 0.26 26.58
N ALA A 318 0.62 -0.25 27.74
CA ALA A 318 1.61 0.42 28.59
C ALA A 318 3.05 0.22 28.10
N ASN A 319 3.35 -0.92 27.48
CA ASN A 319 4.70 -1.28 27.04
C ASN A 319 4.67 -2.16 25.78
N GLU A 320 5.80 -2.22 25.08
CA GLU A 320 5.93 -2.94 23.80
C GLU A 320 5.72 -4.45 23.95
N ILE A 321 6.18 -5.07 25.04
CA ILE A 321 6.11 -6.53 25.20
C ILE A 321 4.65 -6.99 25.29
N GLU A 322 3.85 -6.29 26.09
CA GLU A 322 2.43 -6.62 26.26
C GLU A 322 1.61 -6.22 25.02
N ALA A 323 1.96 -5.10 24.37
CA ALA A 323 1.39 -4.75 23.07
C ALA A 323 1.63 -5.82 22.01
N TRP A 324 2.85 -6.34 21.94
CA TRP A 324 3.22 -7.38 20.99
C TRP A 324 2.40 -8.65 21.20
N LYS A 325 2.34 -9.14 22.44
CA LYS A 325 1.54 -10.34 22.78
C LYS A 325 0.07 -10.15 22.46
N ARG A 326 -0.48 -8.97 22.76
CA ARG A 326 -1.89 -8.65 22.49
C ARG A 326 -2.24 -8.72 21.00
N LEU A 327 -1.32 -8.39 20.09
CA LEU A 327 -1.57 -8.49 18.64
C LEU A 327 -1.82 -9.92 18.14
N ALA A 328 -1.33 -10.92 18.86
CA ALA A 328 -1.52 -12.34 18.55
C ALA A 328 -2.47 -13.04 19.54
N ASP A 329 -3.10 -12.30 20.44
CA ASP A 329 -4.00 -12.85 21.46
C ASP A 329 -5.39 -13.15 20.88
N GLU A 330 -5.92 -14.35 21.18
CA GLU A 330 -7.22 -14.79 20.69
C GLU A 330 -8.35 -13.84 21.11
N GLN A 331 -8.34 -13.38 22.35
CA GLN A 331 -9.39 -12.51 22.85
C GLN A 331 -9.36 -11.15 22.15
N PHE A 332 -8.16 -10.58 21.93
CA PHE A 332 -8.01 -9.34 21.19
C PHE A 332 -8.49 -9.47 19.74
N LEU A 333 -8.01 -10.51 19.04
CA LEU A 333 -8.37 -10.78 17.65
C LEU A 333 -9.89 -11.02 17.49
N ASN A 334 -10.48 -11.84 18.36
CA ASN A 334 -11.90 -12.17 18.28
C ASN A 334 -12.83 -11.05 18.75
N LYS A 335 -12.49 -10.31 19.81
CA LYS A 335 -13.41 -9.34 20.43
C LYS A 335 -13.21 -7.91 19.93
N GLU A 336 -11.98 -7.48 19.69
CA GLU A 336 -11.72 -6.08 19.32
C GLU A 336 -11.52 -5.92 17.83
N VAL A 337 -10.67 -6.76 17.23
CA VAL A 337 -10.34 -6.66 15.80
C VAL A 337 -11.57 -7.00 14.96
N LEU A 338 -12.16 -8.20 15.13
CA LEU A 338 -13.37 -8.58 14.37
C LEU A 338 -14.53 -7.60 14.55
N THR A 339 -14.74 -7.08 15.76
CA THR A 339 -15.81 -6.10 16.03
C THR A 339 -15.58 -4.79 15.26
N THR A 340 -14.33 -4.35 15.13
CA THR A 340 -14.00 -3.14 14.36
C THR A 340 -14.15 -3.38 12.86
N LEU A 341 -13.81 -4.59 12.38
CA LEU A 341 -13.88 -4.95 10.97
C LEU A 341 -15.29 -5.35 10.50
N LYS A 342 -16.28 -5.44 11.40
CA LYS A 342 -17.66 -5.83 11.05
C LYS A 342 -18.30 -4.89 10.03
N ASP A 343 -17.93 -3.60 10.09
CA ASP A 343 -18.51 -2.53 9.27
C ASP A 343 -17.81 -2.39 7.91
N ILE A 344 -16.77 -3.21 7.63
CA ILE A 344 -16.16 -3.27 6.30
C ILE A 344 -17.17 -3.94 5.34
N PRO A 345 -17.59 -3.22 4.28
CA PRO A 345 -18.68 -3.68 3.42
C PRO A 345 -18.26 -4.78 2.46
N GLY A 346 -19.28 -5.47 1.94
CA GLY A 346 -19.14 -6.44 0.86
C GLY A 346 -18.32 -7.65 1.25
N ASN A 347 -17.89 -8.40 0.23
CA ASN A 347 -17.18 -9.64 0.47
C ASN A 347 -15.86 -9.34 1.19
N ALA A 348 -15.18 -8.21 0.92
CA ALA A 348 -13.93 -7.80 1.58
C ALA A 348 -13.92 -8.01 3.10
N GLY A 349 -14.95 -7.51 3.78
CA GLY A 349 -15.10 -7.69 5.22
C GLY A 349 -15.24 -9.15 5.64
N GLU A 350 -15.96 -9.97 4.88
CA GLU A 350 -16.14 -11.41 5.16
C GLU A 350 -14.81 -12.17 5.10
N TYR A 351 -13.98 -11.93 4.08
CA TYR A 351 -12.68 -12.59 3.97
C TYR A 351 -11.71 -12.16 5.05
N LEU A 352 -11.67 -10.86 5.42
CA LEU A 352 -10.82 -10.40 6.52
C LEU A 352 -11.20 -11.05 7.85
N ARG A 353 -12.50 -11.25 8.10
CA ARG A 353 -12.98 -11.98 9.28
C ARG A 353 -12.66 -13.48 9.20
N TRP A 354 -12.74 -14.05 8.01
CA TRP A 354 -12.36 -15.44 7.75
C TRP A 354 -10.87 -15.68 8.02
N ILE A 355 -9.97 -14.78 7.55
CA ILE A 355 -8.53 -14.85 7.83
C ILE A 355 -8.26 -14.93 9.33
N ILE A 356 -8.88 -14.05 10.12
CA ILE A 356 -8.66 -14.03 11.58
C ILE A 356 -9.12 -15.36 12.20
N LYS A 357 -10.30 -15.85 11.85
CA LYS A 357 -10.81 -17.12 12.39
C LYS A 357 -9.89 -18.28 12.03
N HIS A 358 -9.47 -18.35 10.77
CA HIS A 358 -8.62 -19.44 10.31
C HIS A 358 -7.24 -19.38 10.95
N ALA A 359 -6.62 -18.20 11.05
CA ALA A 359 -5.35 -18.05 11.76
C ALA A 359 -5.43 -18.47 13.24
N LEU A 360 -6.55 -18.20 13.93
CA LEU A 360 -6.76 -18.65 15.30
C LEU A 360 -6.94 -20.17 15.40
N GLU A 361 -7.63 -20.79 14.44
CA GLU A 361 -7.75 -22.25 14.34
C GLU A 361 -6.36 -22.89 14.15
N GLU A 362 -5.53 -22.34 13.26
CA GLU A 362 -4.16 -22.81 13.03
C GLU A 362 -3.26 -22.60 14.24
N MET A 363 -3.29 -21.42 14.89
CA MET A 363 -2.54 -21.20 16.13
C MET A 363 -2.94 -22.21 17.22
N LYS A 364 -4.22 -22.56 17.32
CA LYS A 364 -4.72 -23.55 18.28
C LYS A 364 -4.31 -24.97 17.91
N PHE A 365 -4.34 -25.31 16.62
CA PHE A 365 -3.91 -26.61 16.11
C PHE A 365 -2.42 -26.85 16.39
N ASP A 366 -1.59 -25.82 16.20
CA ASP A 366 -0.15 -25.85 16.46
C ASP A 366 0.23 -25.63 17.94
N ASP A 367 -0.75 -25.48 18.85
CA ASP A 367 -0.54 -25.18 20.27
C ASP A 367 0.37 -23.94 20.49
N LEU A 368 0.16 -22.88 19.70
CA LEU A 368 0.97 -21.66 19.74
C LEU A 368 0.32 -20.60 20.63
N SER A 369 0.99 -20.25 21.73
CA SER A 369 0.63 -19.07 22.53
C SER A 369 1.26 -17.78 21.96
N PRO A 370 0.75 -16.59 22.31
CA PRO A 370 1.41 -15.32 21.97
C PRO A 370 2.86 -15.24 22.46
N GLN A 371 3.20 -15.89 23.57
CA GLN A 371 4.56 -15.95 24.09
C GLN A 371 5.46 -16.83 23.20
N ASP A 372 4.94 -17.93 22.67
CA ASP A 372 5.68 -18.81 21.76
C ASP A 372 6.00 -18.09 20.45
N LEU A 373 5.01 -17.41 19.86
CA LEU A 373 5.23 -16.57 18.68
C LEU A 373 6.29 -15.49 18.93
N ARG A 374 6.31 -14.90 20.13
CA ARG A 374 7.32 -13.90 20.50
C ARG A 374 8.71 -14.50 20.63
N ASP A 375 8.82 -15.72 21.16
CA ASP A 375 10.08 -16.43 21.26
C ASP A 375 10.61 -16.84 19.88
N ILE A 376 9.74 -17.27 18.96
CA ILE A 376 10.08 -17.53 17.55
C ILE A 376 10.55 -16.22 16.88
N ARG A 377 9.84 -15.11 17.07
CA ARG A 377 10.30 -13.80 16.61
C ARG A 377 11.70 -13.48 17.14
N ASN A 378 11.99 -13.77 18.41
CA ASN A 378 13.30 -13.47 18.99
C ASN A 378 14.44 -14.27 18.35
N SER A 379 14.19 -15.51 17.93
CA SER A 379 15.18 -16.32 17.19
C SER A 379 15.47 -15.72 15.81
N HIS A 380 14.45 -15.21 15.11
CA HIS A 380 14.60 -14.59 13.78
C HIS A 380 15.43 -13.29 13.83
N HIS A 381 15.26 -12.49 14.90
CA HIS A 381 15.95 -11.20 15.03
C HIS A 381 17.36 -11.32 15.64
N GLY A 382 17.82 -12.54 15.97
CA GLY A 382 19.14 -12.76 16.55
C GLY A 382 19.26 -12.28 18.01
N TYR A 383 18.14 -12.11 18.72
CA TYR A 383 18.20 -11.86 20.17
C TYR A 383 18.70 -13.11 20.89
N LYS A 384 19.44 -12.90 21.99
CA LYS A 384 19.96 -14.02 22.79
C LYS A 384 18.81 -14.91 23.26
N LEU A 385 18.81 -16.16 22.80
CA LEU A 385 17.94 -17.21 23.33
C LEU A 385 18.34 -17.50 24.77
N ARG A 386 17.61 -16.89 25.72
CA ARG A 386 17.79 -17.17 27.15
C ARG A 386 17.38 -18.62 27.42
N PRO A 387 17.92 -19.30 28.46
CA PRO A 387 17.62 -20.71 28.72
C PRO A 387 16.13 -21.06 28.63
N LYS A 388 15.26 -20.27 29.30
CA LYS A 388 13.80 -20.47 29.25
C LYS A 388 13.16 -20.32 27.87
N THR A 389 13.66 -19.40 27.03
CA THR A 389 13.16 -19.20 25.67
C THR A 389 13.65 -20.32 24.76
N PHE A 390 14.90 -20.76 24.93
CA PHE A 390 15.43 -21.91 24.22
C PHE A 390 14.64 -23.18 24.57
N GLU A 391 14.43 -23.46 25.86
CA GLU A 391 13.64 -24.61 26.34
C GLU A 391 12.24 -24.63 25.71
N ARG A 392 11.50 -23.51 25.74
CA ARG A 392 10.16 -23.43 25.09
C ARG A 392 10.22 -23.69 23.58
N LEU A 393 11.21 -23.15 22.87
CA LEU A 393 11.34 -23.37 21.43
C LEU A 393 11.62 -24.84 21.10
N MET A 394 12.32 -25.57 21.97
CA MET A 394 12.58 -27.00 21.79
C MET A 394 11.34 -27.88 22.01
N GLU A 395 10.29 -27.34 22.64
CA GLU A 395 8.99 -28.02 22.82
C GLU A 395 8.03 -27.78 21.66
N LYS A 396 8.39 -26.91 20.71
CA LYS A 396 7.55 -26.53 19.57
C LYS A 396 8.17 -27.02 18.27
N THR A 397 7.35 -27.13 17.23
CA THR A 397 7.80 -27.49 15.88
C THR A 397 8.75 -26.44 15.29
N GLY A 398 8.72 -25.21 15.82
CA GLY A 398 9.49 -24.06 15.32
C GLY A 398 8.92 -23.45 14.03
N GLU A 399 7.85 -24.03 13.49
CA GLU A 399 7.21 -23.63 12.23
C GLU A 399 5.85 -22.98 12.48
N ILE A 400 5.48 -22.04 11.61
CA ILE A 400 4.23 -21.27 11.69
C ILE A 400 3.48 -21.47 10.38
N ASN A 401 2.20 -21.86 10.43
CA ASN A 401 1.35 -21.93 9.25
C ASN A 401 1.31 -20.59 8.49
N ASN A 402 1.39 -20.62 7.16
CA ASN A 402 1.44 -19.40 6.35
C ASN A 402 0.18 -18.53 6.46
N ASP A 403 -0.97 -19.10 6.78
CA ASP A 403 -2.22 -18.36 6.98
C ASP A 403 -2.22 -17.52 8.24
N ILE A 404 -1.46 -17.89 9.27
CA ILE A 404 -1.26 -17.06 10.46
C ILE A 404 -0.68 -15.70 10.07
N THR A 405 0.21 -15.66 9.07
CA THR A 405 0.85 -14.41 8.65
C THR A 405 -0.12 -13.43 7.98
N LEU A 406 -1.25 -13.91 7.44
CA LEU A 406 -2.23 -13.07 6.74
C LEU A 406 -3.00 -12.12 7.69
N ILE A 407 -2.96 -12.35 9.01
CA ILE A 407 -3.62 -11.47 10.00
C ILE A 407 -3.09 -10.03 9.98
N VAL A 408 -1.92 -9.78 9.39
CA VAL A 408 -1.35 -8.44 9.26
C VAL A 408 -2.28 -7.47 8.54
N THR A 409 -2.99 -7.91 7.49
CA THR A 409 -3.94 -7.02 6.79
C THR A 409 -5.13 -6.64 7.68
N PRO A 410 -5.86 -7.59 8.30
CA PRO A 410 -6.89 -7.26 9.28
C PRO A 410 -6.39 -6.34 10.41
N LEU A 411 -5.18 -6.55 10.92
CA LEU A 411 -4.59 -5.69 11.96
C LEU A 411 -4.35 -4.26 11.44
N ILE A 412 -3.74 -4.08 10.26
CA ILE A 412 -3.57 -2.76 9.64
C ILE A 412 -4.92 -2.07 9.49
N LEU A 413 -5.93 -2.76 8.97
CA LEU A 413 -7.27 -2.19 8.80
C LEU A 413 -7.94 -1.84 10.12
N PHE A 414 -7.71 -2.62 11.18
CA PHE A 414 -8.15 -2.28 12.53
C PHE A 414 -7.53 -0.97 13.01
N PHE A 415 -6.22 -0.78 12.86
CA PHE A 415 -5.56 0.47 13.24
C PHE A 415 -6.04 1.65 12.40
N LEU A 416 -6.27 1.47 11.10
CA LEU A 416 -6.81 2.54 10.24
C LEU A 416 -8.25 2.92 10.60
N SER A 417 -9.06 1.95 11.04
CA SER A 417 -10.49 2.15 11.35
C SER A 417 -10.75 2.69 12.75
N LYS A 418 -9.83 2.46 13.69
CA LYS A 418 -9.97 2.92 15.07
C LYS A 418 -9.52 4.37 15.22
N LYS A 419 -10.25 5.16 16.02
CA LYS A 419 -9.83 6.51 16.42
C LYS A 419 -8.52 6.46 17.21
N TRP A 420 -7.57 7.32 16.84
CA TRP A 420 -6.25 7.38 17.48
C TRP A 420 -6.30 8.31 18.68
N LYS A 421 -5.81 7.82 19.83
CA LYS A 421 -5.64 8.58 21.06
C LYS A 421 -4.14 8.62 21.33
N ILE A 422 -3.52 9.76 21.14
CA ILE A 422 -2.06 9.83 21.17
C ILE A 422 -1.64 10.17 22.59
N LYS A 423 -0.60 9.47 23.07
CA LYS A 423 -0.09 9.61 24.43
C LYS A 423 0.49 11.00 24.72
#